data_AF-K2BL38-F1
#
_entry.id   AF-K2BL38-F1
#
_cell.length_a   1.000
_cell.length_b   1.000
_cell.length_c   1.000
_cell.angle_alpha   90.00
_cell.angle_beta   90.00
_cell.angle_gamma   90.00
#
_symmetry.space_group_name_H-M   'P 1'
#
loop_
_entity.id
_entity.type
_entity.pdbx_description
1 polymer ?
#
loop_
_entity_poly.entity_id
_entity_poly.type
_entity_poly.pdbx_seq_one_letter_code
_entity_poly.pdbx_strand_id
1 'polypeptide(L)'
;SAVGDVWLIGNANEEGAGLRDIKSTTIAEVSNYCQIFRTPVGITETARNTQGWVKENDFDYQRRKKGIEHYVDIERTFIFGKKGIITSGTHPKRFTSGILGRIATYATANVDTESEFDSWLESLFAHGNTEKYLFASASVVSMINGWAKGKLQVVNPTKAYGLRIVTYDSPHGTLHIIKHPLLIGTTYGNYAVGLDMEALTYRYLTNRDTKLMTNRQNPGEDSQVDEYLTECGLQMEQEQRHAIMSVGAL
;
A
#
# COMPACT_ATOMS: atom_id res chain seq x y z
N SER A 1 11.00 -37.76 -0.61
CA SER A 1 9.96 -37.05 0.14
C SER A 1 8.84 -36.77 -0.83
N ALA A 2 7.69 -37.42 -0.68
CA ALA A 2 6.59 -37.25 -1.63
C ALA A 2 6.01 -35.82 -1.48
N VAL A 3 6.15 -35.04 -2.54
CA VAL A 3 5.50 -33.75 -2.72
C VAL A 3 4.06 -34.05 -3.12
N GLY A 4 3.14 -33.96 -2.16
CA GLY A 4 1.71 -34.13 -2.40
C GLY A 4 0.93 -33.35 -1.35
N ASP A 5 -0.07 -32.60 -1.80
CA ASP A 5 -0.95 -31.83 -0.92
C ASP A 5 -1.66 -32.75 0.07
N VAL A 6 -1.43 -32.53 1.35
CA VAL A 6 -2.03 -33.32 2.43
C VAL A 6 -3.39 -32.75 2.76
N TRP A 7 -4.45 -33.41 2.29
CA TRP A 7 -5.81 -33.02 2.60
C TRP A 7 -6.31 -33.72 3.87
N LEU A 8 -6.52 -32.95 4.94
CA LEU A 8 -6.99 -33.45 6.22
C LEU A 8 -8.52 -33.58 6.19
N ILE A 9 -9.03 -34.79 5.90
CA ILE A 9 -10.48 -35.04 5.79
C ILE A 9 -11.17 -35.10 7.17
N GLY A 10 -10.51 -35.65 8.17
CA GLY A 10 -11.08 -35.82 9.51
C GLY A 10 -10.19 -36.64 10.42
N ASN A 11 -10.64 -36.86 11.65
CA ASN A 11 -9.99 -37.77 12.59
C ASN A 11 -10.72 -39.12 12.64
N ALA A 12 -9.95 -40.21 12.64
CA ALA A 12 -10.43 -41.54 12.98
C ALA A 12 -9.69 -41.99 14.24
N ASN A 13 -10.42 -42.43 15.26
CA ASN A 13 -9.85 -42.87 16.53
C ASN A 13 -10.26 -44.34 16.76
N GLU A 14 -9.39 -45.11 17.42
CA GLU A 14 -9.69 -46.49 17.83
C GLU A 14 -10.71 -46.50 18.98
N GLU A 15 -11.63 -47.47 18.99
CA GLU A 15 -12.60 -47.63 20.08
C GLU A 15 -11.88 -47.90 21.41
N GLY A 16 -12.11 -47.04 22.41
CA GLY A 16 -11.46 -47.13 23.72
C GLY A 16 -10.12 -46.40 23.85
N ALA A 17 -9.65 -45.71 22.80
CA ALA A 17 -8.41 -44.95 22.86
C ALA A 17 -8.50 -43.70 23.76
N GLY A 18 -7.36 -43.31 24.34
CA GLY A 18 -7.20 -42.07 25.09
C GLY A 18 -7.39 -40.81 24.22
N LEU A 19 -7.48 -39.64 24.87
CA LEU A 19 -7.63 -38.36 24.18
C LEU A 19 -6.46 -38.11 23.21
N ARG A 20 -6.77 -37.57 22.04
CA ARG A 20 -5.77 -37.19 21.03
C ARG A 20 -4.87 -36.06 21.54
N ASP A 21 -3.62 -36.03 21.09
CA ASP A 21 -2.70 -34.94 21.39
C ASP A 21 -3.29 -33.57 21.01
N ILE A 22 -3.17 -32.63 21.94
CA ILE A 22 -3.65 -31.27 21.76
C ILE A 22 -2.78 -30.59 20.70
N LYS A 23 -3.40 -30.19 19.58
CA LYS A 23 -2.75 -29.34 18.58
C LYS A 23 -2.99 -27.88 18.97
N SER A 24 -1.91 -27.13 19.19
CA SER A 24 -1.97 -25.69 19.45
C SER A 24 -1.34 -24.93 18.30
N THR A 25 -1.97 -23.84 17.88
CA THR A 25 -1.37 -22.90 16.94
C THR A 25 -0.40 -21.99 17.69
N THR A 26 0.84 -21.88 17.22
CA THR A 26 1.82 -20.93 17.76
C THR A 26 1.73 -19.60 17.00
N ILE A 27 1.72 -18.48 17.72
CA ILE A 27 1.69 -17.14 17.11
C ILE A 27 3.10 -16.78 16.65
N ALA A 28 3.28 -16.46 15.37
CA ALA A 28 4.54 -15.95 14.83
C ALA A 28 4.61 -14.42 14.99
N GLU A 29 5.57 -13.94 15.79
CA GLU A 29 5.76 -12.50 16.00
C GLU A 29 6.56 -11.88 14.83
N VAL A 30 5.88 -11.11 13.98
CA VAL A 30 6.51 -10.35 12.90
C VAL A 30 6.56 -8.87 13.29
N SER A 31 7.76 -8.36 13.55
CA SER A 31 7.97 -6.96 13.94
C SER A 31 8.18 -6.03 12.75
N ASN A 32 7.80 -4.76 12.91
CA ASN A 32 8.15 -3.65 12.02
C ASN A 32 8.67 -2.45 12.84
N TYR A 33 9.28 -1.47 12.19
CA TYR A 33 9.80 -0.25 12.82
C TYR A 33 9.02 0.99 12.37
N CYS A 34 8.97 2.01 13.23
CA CYS A 34 8.64 3.36 12.80
C CYS A 34 9.88 4.02 12.17
N GLN A 35 9.68 4.72 11.06
CA GLN A 35 10.71 5.47 10.35
C GLN A 35 10.47 6.96 10.55
N ILE A 36 11.56 7.72 10.67
CA ILE A 36 11.53 9.18 10.79
C ILE A 36 11.52 9.78 9.38
N PHE A 37 10.49 10.56 9.08
CA PHE A 37 10.35 11.36 7.87
C PHE A 37 10.56 12.84 8.20
N ARG A 38 11.39 13.51 7.40
CA ARG A 38 11.75 14.92 7.58
C ARG A 38 11.70 15.62 6.25
N THR A 39 10.85 16.64 6.14
CA THR A 39 10.75 17.46 4.93
C THR A 39 10.87 18.93 5.32
N PRO A 40 12.06 19.52 5.20
CA PRO A 40 12.26 20.94 5.47
C PRO A 40 11.70 21.80 4.32
N VAL A 41 11.20 22.97 4.67
CA VAL A 41 10.78 24.04 3.76
C VAL A 41 11.35 25.34 4.28
N GLY A 42 11.94 26.15 3.40
CA GLY A 42 12.53 27.41 3.83
C GLY A 42 12.53 28.47 2.73
N ILE A 43 12.51 29.73 3.14
CA ILE A 43 12.60 30.89 2.27
C ILE A 43 13.47 31.95 2.95
N THR A 44 14.21 32.74 2.17
CA THR A 44 14.92 33.91 2.72
C THR A 44 13.94 35.03 3.02
N GLU A 45 14.28 35.87 3.99
CA GLU A 45 13.44 37.01 4.39
C GLU A 45 13.24 38.01 3.24
N THR A 46 14.28 38.23 2.43
CA THR A 46 14.18 39.07 1.23
C THR A 46 13.21 38.49 0.20
N ALA A 47 13.27 37.18 -0.06
CA ALA A 47 12.36 36.53 -1.01
C ALA A 47 10.92 36.52 -0.51
N ARG A 48 10.71 36.31 0.80
CA ARG A 48 9.38 36.35 1.44
C ARG A 48 8.71 37.72 1.30
N ASN A 49 9.50 38.79 1.41
CA ASN A 49 9.00 40.16 1.29
C ASN A 49 8.93 40.68 -0.16
N THR A 50 9.41 39.91 -1.14
CA THR A 50 9.32 40.25 -2.56
C THR A 50 7.98 39.78 -3.14
N GLN A 51 7.18 40.68 -3.69
CA GLN A 51 5.94 40.33 -4.35
C GLN A 51 6.22 39.78 -5.75
N GLY A 52 5.91 38.51 -5.98
CA GLY A 52 5.91 37.91 -7.31
C GLY A 52 4.65 38.26 -8.12
N TRP A 53 4.64 37.88 -9.40
CA TRP A 53 3.49 38.04 -10.30
C TRP A 53 2.30 37.11 -9.98
N VAL A 54 2.45 36.21 -9.00
CA VAL A 54 1.46 35.19 -8.63
C VAL A 54 0.69 35.66 -7.40
N LYS A 55 -0.63 35.38 -7.37
CA LYS A 55 -1.56 35.84 -6.31
C LYS A 55 -1.28 35.28 -4.90
N GLU A 56 -0.48 34.23 -4.77
CA GLU A 56 -0.20 33.57 -3.49
C GLU A 56 1.21 33.90 -3.00
N ASN A 57 1.38 34.05 -1.69
CA ASN A 57 2.70 34.15 -1.06
C ASN A 57 3.49 32.86 -1.36
N ASP A 58 4.69 32.99 -1.94
CA ASP A 58 5.52 31.86 -2.36
C ASP A 58 5.77 30.89 -1.19
N PHE A 59 5.94 31.40 0.03
CA PHE A 59 6.18 30.56 1.20
C PHE A 59 5.02 29.63 1.53
N ASP A 60 3.78 30.13 1.51
CA ASP A 60 2.58 29.32 1.81
C ASP A 60 2.35 28.25 0.74
N TYR A 61 2.62 28.60 -0.51
CA TYR A 61 2.61 27.66 -1.63
C TYR A 61 3.66 26.55 -1.45
N GLN A 62 4.91 26.90 -1.14
CA GLN A 62 5.99 25.94 -0.92
C GLN A 62 5.69 25.04 0.28
N ARG A 63 5.17 25.60 1.38
CA ARG A 63 4.78 24.84 2.57
C ARG A 63 3.70 23.82 2.24
N ARG A 64 2.64 24.20 1.51
CA ARG A 64 1.61 23.26 1.06
C ARG A 64 2.19 22.17 0.14
N LYS A 65 3.02 22.55 -0.83
CA LYS A 65 3.67 21.61 -1.75
C LYS A 65 4.54 20.60 -0.99
N LYS A 66 5.34 21.05 -0.03
CA LYS A 66 6.18 20.20 0.82
C LYS A 66 5.38 19.30 1.75
N GLY A 67 4.22 19.75 2.23
CA GLY A 67 3.28 18.89 2.96
C GLY A 67 2.78 17.73 2.09
N ILE A 68 2.42 18.00 0.83
CA ILE A 68 2.00 16.95 -0.12
C ILE A 68 3.15 15.98 -0.40
N GLU A 69 4.34 16.50 -0.70
CA GLU A 69 5.54 15.67 -0.92
C GLU A 69 5.84 14.77 0.30
N HIS A 70 5.69 15.29 1.52
CA HIS A 70 5.89 14.52 2.75
C HIS A 70 4.94 13.32 2.87
N TYR A 71 3.64 13.52 2.60
CA TYR A 71 2.68 12.42 2.61
C TYR A 71 2.92 11.42 1.48
N VAL A 72 3.31 11.89 0.30
CA VAL A 72 3.67 11.03 -0.83
C VAL A 72 4.88 10.16 -0.48
N ASP A 73 5.87 10.71 0.22
CA ASP A 73 7.05 9.94 0.67
C ASP A 73 6.69 8.87 1.70
N ILE A 74 5.77 9.18 2.63
CA ILE A 74 5.22 8.19 3.58
C ILE A 74 4.50 7.07 2.82
N GLU A 75 3.60 7.42 1.91
CA GLU A 75 2.84 6.46 1.09
C GLU A 75 3.77 5.56 0.27
N ARG A 76 4.78 6.15 -0.39
CA ARG A 76 5.80 5.40 -1.13
C ARG A 76 6.52 4.39 -0.24
N THR A 77 6.83 4.80 0.99
CA THR A 77 7.51 3.92 1.94
C THR A 77 6.57 2.81 2.43
N PHE A 78 5.27 3.08 2.59
CA PHE A 78 4.29 2.04 2.92
C PHE A 78 4.06 1.04 1.80
N ILE A 79 4.23 1.42 0.53
CA ILE A 79 4.09 0.47 -0.58
C ILE A 79 5.39 -0.31 -0.80
N PHE A 80 6.51 0.40 -0.95
CA PHE A 80 7.78 -0.16 -1.45
C PHE A 80 8.87 -0.34 -0.40
N GLY A 81 8.66 0.18 0.82
CA GLY A 81 9.69 0.18 1.87
C GLY A 81 10.17 -1.22 2.24
N LYS A 82 11.38 -1.31 2.78
CA LYS A 82 11.97 -2.54 3.28
C LYS A 82 12.40 -2.36 4.72
N LYS A 83 12.05 -3.33 5.58
CA LYS A 83 12.51 -3.35 6.97
C LYS A 83 14.03 -3.36 7.02
N GLY A 84 14.59 -2.44 7.81
CA GLY A 84 16.03 -2.37 7.99
C GLY A 84 16.40 -1.56 9.24
N ILE A 85 17.58 -1.84 9.78
CA ILE A 85 18.20 -1.02 10.81
C ILE A 85 19.69 -0.86 10.46
N ILE A 86 20.17 0.38 10.51
CA ILE A 86 21.59 0.70 10.35
C ILE A 86 22.08 1.23 11.70
N THR A 87 23.03 0.53 12.29
CA THR A 87 23.64 0.85 13.60
C THR A 87 25.06 1.42 13.48
N SER A 88 25.61 1.54 12.27
CA SER A 88 26.99 1.98 12.03
C SER A 88 27.23 3.49 12.22
N GLY A 89 26.19 4.28 12.52
CA GLY A 89 26.31 5.72 12.79
C GLY A 89 26.19 6.07 14.28
N THR A 90 26.35 7.35 14.62
CA THR A 90 26.21 7.87 16.00
C THR A 90 24.87 7.49 16.64
N HIS A 91 23.80 7.39 15.84
CA HIS A 91 22.47 6.97 16.26
C HIS A 91 21.87 5.99 15.24
N PRO A 92 21.03 5.03 15.69
CA PRO A 92 20.45 4.03 14.80
C PRO A 92 19.44 4.65 13.83
N LYS A 93 19.52 4.26 12.56
CA LYS A 93 18.51 4.60 11.53
C LYS A 93 17.62 3.39 11.29
N ARG A 94 16.30 3.60 11.37
CA ARG A 94 15.28 2.55 11.19
C ARG A 94 14.47 2.79 9.93
N PHE A 95 14.15 1.71 9.23
CA PHE A 95 13.34 1.72 8.02
C PHE A 95 12.11 0.84 8.24
N THR A 96 10.93 1.38 7.88
CA THR A 96 9.68 0.61 7.94
C THR A 96 9.60 -0.33 6.73
N SER A 97 9.08 -1.53 6.96
CA SER A 97 8.63 -2.40 5.88
C SER A 97 7.41 -1.80 5.20
N GLY A 98 7.38 -1.91 3.88
CA GLY A 98 6.21 -1.69 3.05
C GLY A 98 5.45 -2.99 2.80
N ILE A 99 4.33 -2.85 2.09
CA ILE A 99 3.36 -3.89 1.79
C ILE A 99 3.95 -4.91 0.82
N LEU A 100 4.59 -4.46 -0.26
CA LEU A 100 5.15 -5.35 -1.28
C LEU A 100 6.24 -6.28 -0.74
N GLY A 101 7.06 -5.78 0.19
CA GLY A 101 8.09 -6.59 0.84
C GLY A 101 7.54 -7.55 1.89
N ARG A 102 6.28 -7.36 2.32
CA ARG A 102 5.67 -8.15 3.39
C ARG A 102 4.74 -9.25 2.86
N ILE A 103 4.13 -9.05 1.70
CA ILE A 103 3.36 -10.07 0.98
C ILE A 103 4.32 -10.77 0.02
N ALA A 104 4.93 -11.87 0.46
CA ALA A 104 5.87 -12.66 -0.32
C ALA A 104 5.26 -13.97 -0.83
N THR A 105 4.38 -14.59 -0.05
CA THR A 105 3.78 -15.90 -0.32
C THR A 105 2.60 -15.80 -1.29
N TYR A 106 1.78 -14.76 -1.15
CA TYR A 106 0.56 -14.54 -1.92
C TYR A 106 0.82 -13.59 -3.09
N ALA A 107 1.86 -13.86 -3.88
CA ALA A 107 2.25 -13.06 -5.04
C ALA A 107 2.13 -13.91 -6.31
N THR A 108 1.18 -13.56 -7.18
CA THR A 108 0.93 -14.28 -8.45
C THR A 108 1.38 -13.44 -9.63
N ALA A 109 2.17 -14.02 -10.53
CA ALA A 109 2.59 -13.35 -11.77
C ALA A 109 1.76 -13.81 -12.97
N ASN A 110 1.72 -12.98 -14.01
CA ASN A 110 1.05 -13.23 -15.29
C ASN A 110 -0.46 -13.48 -15.15
N VAL A 111 -1.15 -12.58 -14.42
CA VAL A 111 -2.61 -12.59 -14.32
C VAL A 111 -3.17 -11.73 -15.46
N ASP A 112 -3.32 -12.31 -16.65
CA ASP A 112 -3.56 -11.58 -17.90
C ASP A 112 -5.00 -11.72 -18.42
N THR A 113 -5.72 -12.75 -17.97
CA THR A 113 -7.09 -13.07 -18.39
C THR A 113 -8.11 -12.94 -17.26
N GLU A 114 -9.40 -12.80 -17.61
CA GLU A 114 -10.50 -12.74 -16.62
C GLU A 114 -10.53 -14.01 -15.73
N SER A 115 -10.27 -15.19 -16.31
CA SER A 115 -10.25 -16.46 -15.56
C SER A 115 -9.06 -16.57 -14.59
N GLU A 116 -7.89 -16.07 -14.97
CA GLU A 116 -6.73 -16.00 -14.07
C GLU A 116 -6.96 -15.00 -12.95
N PHE A 117 -7.63 -13.88 -13.25
CA PHE A 117 -8.03 -12.90 -12.25
C PHE A 117 -9.01 -13.49 -11.25
N ASP A 118 -10.03 -14.23 -11.70
CA ASP A 118 -10.97 -14.91 -10.80
C ASP A 118 -10.26 -15.94 -9.89
N SER A 119 -9.31 -16.69 -10.45
CA SER A 119 -8.48 -17.62 -9.67
C SER A 119 -7.62 -16.88 -8.63
N TRP A 120 -7.10 -15.71 -8.99
CA TRP A 120 -6.39 -14.84 -8.04
C TRP A 120 -7.32 -14.29 -6.96
N LEU A 121 -8.57 -13.92 -7.29
CA LEU A 121 -9.58 -13.49 -6.32
C LEU A 121 -9.89 -14.58 -5.30
N GLU A 122 -9.96 -15.84 -5.71
CA GLU A 122 -10.13 -16.97 -4.78
C GLU A 122 -9.03 -16.97 -3.72
N SER A 123 -7.77 -16.80 -4.13
CA SER A 123 -6.63 -16.73 -3.18
C SER A 123 -6.68 -15.48 -2.29
N LEU A 124 -7.11 -14.34 -2.84
CA LEU A 124 -7.23 -13.09 -2.11
C LEU A 124 -8.33 -13.19 -1.04
N PHE A 125 -9.50 -13.74 -1.36
CA PHE A 125 -10.65 -13.81 -0.47
C PHE A 125 -10.72 -15.09 0.38
N ALA A 126 -9.75 -16.01 0.24
CA ALA A 126 -9.66 -17.22 1.07
C ALA A 126 -9.65 -16.93 2.58
N HIS A 127 -9.10 -15.78 2.98
CA HIS A 127 -9.01 -15.35 4.37
C HIS A 127 -9.31 -13.86 4.54
N GLY A 128 -9.82 -13.49 5.72
CA GLY A 128 -10.13 -12.11 6.06
C GLY A 128 -11.55 -11.72 5.67
N ASN A 129 -11.73 -10.45 5.30
CA ASN A 129 -13.04 -9.90 5.01
C ASN A 129 -13.54 -10.21 3.58
N THR A 130 -14.85 -10.14 3.37
CA THR A 130 -15.53 -10.27 2.08
C THR A 130 -15.50 -8.99 1.24
N GLU A 131 -15.05 -7.88 1.83
CA GLU A 131 -14.83 -6.61 1.14
C GLU A 131 -13.35 -6.23 1.22
N LYS A 132 -12.72 -5.95 0.07
CA LYS A 132 -11.29 -5.60 -0.03
C LYS A 132 -11.03 -4.49 -1.03
N TYR A 133 -9.84 -3.89 -0.96
CA TYR A 133 -9.42 -2.80 -1.82
C TYR A 133 -8.26 -3.22 -2.72
N LEU A 134 -8.40 -2.99 -4.02
CA LEU A 134 -7.35 -3.20 -5.01
C LEU A 134 -6.69 -1.88 -5.35
N PHE A 135 -5.43 -1.73 -4.97
CA PHE A 135 -4.56 -0.66 -5.48
C PHE A 135 -3.88 -1.15 -6.75
N ALA A 136 -4.31 -0.63 -7.89
CA ALA A 136 -3.92 -1.12 -9.20
C ALA A 136 -3.17 -0.04 -10.01
N SER A 137 -2.18 -0.48 -10.79
CA SER A 137 -1.54 0.38 -11.80
C SER A 137 -2.50 0.74 -12.93
N ALA A 138 -2.13 1.73 -13.75
CA ALA A 138 -2.93 2.13 -14.91
C ALA A 138 -3.17 0.98 -15.91
N SER A 139 -2.18 0.12 -16.11
CA SER A 139 -2.27 -1.04 -17.01
C SER A 139 -3.31 -2.05 -16.52
N VAL A 140 -3.28 -2.41 -15.24
CA VAL A 140 -4.24 -3.36 -14.64
C VAL A 140 -5.67 -2.81 -14.71
N VAL A 141 -5.88 -1.54 -14.35
CA VAL A 141 -7.21 -0.91 -14.44
C VAL A 141 -7.72 -0.92 -15.88
N SER A 142 -6.84 -0.72 -16.86
CA SER A 142 -7.21 -0.73 -18.28
C SER A 142 -7.55 -2.15 -18.77
N MET A 143 -6.82 -3.16 -18.29
CA MET A 143 -7.10 -4.58 -18.55
C MET A 143 -8.49 -4.97 -18.01
N ILE A 144 -8.77 -4.68 -16.74
CA ILE A 144 -10.07 -4.98 -16.11
C ILE A 144 -11.22 -4.27 -16.86
N ASN A 145 -11.02 -3.01 -17.24
CA ASN A 145 -12.02 -2.28 -18.03
C ASN A 145 -12.21 -2.87 -19.44
N GLY A 146 -11.15 -3.45 -20.01
CA GLY A 146 -11.18 -4.17 -21.29
C GLY A 146 -12.11 -5.37 -21.28
N TRP A 147 -12.12 -6.16 -20.20
CA TRP A 147 -13.00 -7.33 -20.08
C TRP A 147 -14.49 -6.96 -20.11
N ALA A 148 -14.87 -5.88 -19.42
CA ALA A 148 -16.27 -5.43 -19.41
C ALA A 148 -16.68 -4.79 -20.75
N LYS A 149 -15.75 -4.18 -21.49
CA LYS A 149 -16.02 -3.57 -22.79
C LYS A 149 -16.60 -4.58 -23.80
N GLY A 150 -16.16 -5.84 -23.75
CA GLY A 150 -16.69 -6.92 -24.61
C GLY A 150 -18.15 -7.30 -24.32
N LYS A 151 -18.69 -6.93 -23.16
CA LYS A 151 -20.04 -7.26 -22.70
C LYS A 151 -21.03 -6.09 -22.87
N LEU A 152 -20.58 -4.92 -23.36
CA LEU A 152 -21.42 -3.74 -23.56
C LEU A 152 -22.09 -3.73 -24.94
N GLN A 153 -23.41 -3.60 -24.96
CA GLN A 153 -24.15 -3.30 -26.19
C GLN A 153 -24.22 -1.78 -26.40
N VAL A 154 -23.66 -1.31 -27.51
CA VAL A 154 -23.68 0.12 -27.88
C VAL A 154 -24.98 0.41 -28.64
N VAL A 155 -25.90 1.12 -28.01
CA VAL A 155 -27.11 1.64 -28.67
C VAL A 155 -26.83 3.07 -29.14
N ASN A 156 -26.86 3.32 -30.45
CA ASN A 156 -26.54 4.63 -31.05
C ASN A 156 -27.77 5.54 -31.28
N PRO A 157 -27.61 6.88 -31.34
CA PRO A 157 -26.37 7.64 -31.21
C PRO A 157 -26.36 8.52 -29.95
N THR A 158 -25.50 8.21 -28.98
CA THR A 158 -25.24 9.07 -27.81
C THR A 158 -23.85 9.69 -27.90
N LYS A 159 -23.72 10.96 -27.50
CA LYS A 159 -22.48 11.77 -27.60
C LYS A 159 -21.40 11.42 -26.56
N ALA A 160 -21.52 10.30 -25.84
CA ALA A 160 -20.59 9.88 -24.81
C ALA A 160 -20.33 8.36 -24.90
N TYR A 161 -19.06 7.96 -24.83
CA TYR A 161 -18.61 6.58 -24.96
C TYR A 161 -17.59 6.25 -23.87
N GLY A 162 -17.81 5.19 -23.08
CA GLY A 162 -16.86 4.71 -22.08
C GLY A 162 -17.53 3.98 -20.92
N LEU A 163 -16.75 3.16 -20.22
CA LEU A 163 -17.12 2.50 -18.96
C LEU A 163 -16.06 2.80 -17.90
N ARG A 164 -16.49 2.96 -16.67
CA ARG A 164 -15.62 3.08 -15.49
C ARG A 164 -16.04 2.05 -14.46
N ILE A 165 -15.22 1.02 -14.30
CA ILE A 165 -15.39 0.01 -13.26
C ILE A 165 -14.71 0.53 -12.00
N VAL A 166 -15.47 0.67 -10.93
CA VAL A 166 -14.99 1.10 -9.60
C VAL A 166 -15.09 -0.04 -8.59
N THR A 167 -16.05 -0.94 -8.79
CA THR A 167 -16.29 -2.12 -7.96
C THR A 167 -16.36 -3.35 -8.85
N TYR A 168 -15.76 -4.44 -8.39
CA TYR A 168 -15.85 -5.76 -9.01
C TYR A 168 -16.50 -6.71 -8.00
N ASP A 169 -17.73 -7.11 -8.27
CA ASP A 169 -18.48 -8.03 -7.43
C ASP A 169 -18.28 -9.46 -7.96
N SER A 170 -17.56 -10.26 -7.19
CA SER A 170 -17.29 -11.67 -7.50
C SER A 170 -18.06 -12.57 -6.52
N PRO A 171 -18.26 -13.85 -6.84
CA PRO A 171 -18.81 -14.82 -5.87
C PRO A 171 -17.98 -14.94 -4.58
N HIS A 172 -16.70 -14.55 -4.62
CA HIS A 172 -15.78 -14.59 -3.48
C HIS A 172 -15.87 -13.36 -2.58
N GLY A 173 -16.41 -12.25 -3.09
CA GLY A 173 -16.48 -10.97 -2.37
C GLY A 173 -16.47 -9.76 -3.31
N THR A 174 -16.55 -8.57 -2.69
CA THR A 174 -16.56 -7.28 -3.37
C THR A 174 -15.18 -6.64 -3.31
N LEU A 175 -14.66 -6.25 -4.48
CA LEU A 175 -13.36 -5.61 -4.62
C LEU A 175 -13.51 -4.17 -5.10
N HIS A 176 -13.04 -3.21 -4.30
CA HIS A 176 -13.00 -1.80 -4.66
C HIS A 176 -11.71 -1.46 -5.41
N ILE A 177 -11.82 -1.08 -6.68
CA ILE A 177 -10.66 -0.83 -7.55
C ILE A 177 -10.28 0.65 -7.49
N ILE A 178 -9.06 0.91 -7.01
CA ILE A 178 -8.47 2.25 -6.92
C ILE A 178 -7.21 2.28 -7.80
N LYS A 179 -7.22 3.17 -8.80
CA LYS A 179 -6.01 3.47 -9.57
C LYS A 179 -5.00 4.19 -8.68
N HIS A 180 -3.83 3.59 -8.48
CA HIS A 180 -2.78 4.18 -7.67
C HIS A 180 -1.72 4.88 -8.53
N PRO A 181 -1.45 6.18 -8.35
CA PRO A 181 -0.47 6.92 -9.17
C PRO A 181 1.00 6.54 -8.91
N LEU A 182 1.32 5.82 -7.83
CA LEU A 182 2.69 5.43 -7.48
C LEU A 182 3.14 4.12 -8.12
N LEU A 183 2.20 3.29 -8.60
CA LEU A 183 2.47 2.04 -9.30
C LEU A 183 2.78 2.33 -10.78
N ILE A 184 4.00 2.77 -11.03
CA ILE A 184 4.49 3.23 -12.33
C ILE A 184 5.85 2.63 -12.67
N GLY A 185 6.30 2.84 -13.91
CA GLY A 185 7.60 2.39 -14.40
C GLY A 185 7.59 0.95 -14.91
N THR A 186 8.74 0.49 -15.37
CA THR A 186 8.91 -0.84 -15.98
C THR A 186 8.68 -1.97 -14.99
N THR A 187 9.03 -1.77 -13.72
CA THR A 187 8.90 -2.80 -12.68
C THR A 187 7.49 -2.83 -12.10
N TYR A 188 6.96 -1.69 -11.62
CA TYR A 188 5.70 -1.65 -10.86
C TYR A 188 4.49 -1.20 -11.68
N GLY A 189 4.68 -0.82 -12.95
CA GLY A 189 3.61 -0.38 -13.85
C GLY A 189 2.60 -1.47 -14.21
N ASN A 190 2.87 -2.73 -13.87
CA ASN A 190 1.97 -3.87 -14.10
C ASN A 190 1.49 -4.53 -12.80
N TYR A 191 1.76 -3.91 -11.65
CA TYR A 191 1.41 -4.47 -10.35
C TYR A 191 0.01 -4.05 -9.92
N ALA A 192 -0.65 -4.92 -9.17
CA ALA A 192 -1.78 -4.58 -8.33
C ALA A 192 -1.69 -5.29 -6.98
N VAL A 193 -2.21 -4.63 -5.95
CA VAL A 193 -2.13 -5.09 -4.57
C VAL A 193 -3.54 -5.11 -3.98
N GLY A 194 -4.02 -6.30 -3.66
CA GLY A 194 -5.29 -6.53 -2.97
C GLY A 194 -5.08 -6.50 -1.45
N LEU A 195 -5.75 -5.57 -0.77
CA LEU A 195 -5.58 -5.32 0.64
C LEU A 195 -6.90 -5.37 1.40
N ASP A 196 -6.86 -6.06 2.54
CA ASP A 196 -7.84 -5.94 3.60
C ASP A 196 -7.45 -4.76 4.51
N MET A 197 -8.25 -3.69 4.49
CA MET A 197 -7.93 -2.47 5.23
C MET A 197 -8.08 -2.63 6.74
N GLU A 198 -8.84 -3.62 7.22
CA GLU A 198 -8.96 -3.88 8.66
C GLU A 198 -7.66 -4.45 9.24
N ALA A 199 -6.93 -5.22 8.44
CA ALA A 199 -5.65 -5.80 8.81
C ALA A 199 -4.47 -4.80 8.68
N LEU A 200 -4.73 -3.55 8.27
CA LEU A 200 -3.73 -2.50 8.13
C LEU A 200 -3.96 -1.41 9.17
N THR A 201 -2.98 -1.20 10.04
CA THR A 201 -3.00 -0.16 11.07
C THR A 201 -1.84 0.80 10.89
N TYR A 202 -2.14 2.09 10.77
CA TYR A 202 -1.15 3.16 10.87
C TYR A 202 -0.67 3.28 12.32
N ARG A 203 0.64 3.15 12.54
CA ARG A 203 1.26 3.30 13.85
C ARG A 203 2.20 4.49 13.84
N TYR A 204 2.08 5.33 14.85
CA TYR A 204 2.98 6.45 15.09
C TYR A 204 3.50 6.39 16.53
N LEU A 205 4.70 6.92 16.77
CA LEU A 205 5.22 7.00 18.12
C LEU A 205 4.47 8.11 18.89
N THR A 206 4.19 7.90 20.18
CA THR A 206 3.49 8.88 21.01
C THR A 206 4.10 10.27 20.87
N ASN A 207 3.27 11.28 20.59
CA ASN A 207 3.65 12.67 20.33
C ASN A 207 4.49 12.95 19.08
N ARG A 208 4.73 11.96 18.21
CA ARG A 208 5.54 12.12 16.97
C ARG A 208 4.77 11.79 15.69
N ASP A 209 3.45 11.93 15.71
CA ASP A 209 2.67 12.00 14.48
C ASP A 209 3.02 13.27 13.67
N THR A 210 2.51 13.35 12.44
CA THR A 210 2.80 14.42 11.48
C THR A 210 2.54 15.80 12.09
N LYS A 211 3.63 16.56 12.28
CA LYS A 211 3.57 17.91 12.81
C LYS A 211 4.42 18.84 11.97
N LEU A 212 3.90 20.04 11.78
CA LEU A 212 4.71 21.14 11.28
C LEU A 212 5.41 21.82 12.46
N MET A 213 6.73 21.81 12.43
CA MET A 213 7.57 22.57 13.34
C MET A 213 8.00 23.85 12.65
N THR A 214 7.63 24.99 13.21
CA THR A 214 8.00 26.30 12.67
C THR A 214 9.33 26.79 13.26
N ASN A 215 10.04 27.64 12.53
CA ASN A 215 11.28 28.30 12.97
C ASN A 215 12.40 27.32 13.39
N ARG A 216 12.62 26.25 12.63
CA ARG A 216 13.71 25.26 12.81
C ARG A 216 15.03 25.72 12.18
N GLN A 217 15.36 27.01 12.31
CA GLN A 217 16.55 27.65 11.75
C GLN A 217 17.63 27.88 12.81
N ASN A 218 18.87 28.15 12.39
CA ASN A 218 19.92 28.52 13.33
C ASN A 218 19.74 29.97 13.80
N PRO A 219 20.13 30.31 15.05
CA PRO A 219 20.16 31.69 15.51
C PRO A 219 21.04 32.56 14.59
N GLY A 220 20.48 33.63 14.04
CA GLY A 220 21.18 34.59 13.18
C GLY A 220 21.00 34.40 11.68
N GLU A 221 20.25 33.39 11.23
CA GLU A 221 19.91 33.23 9.81
C GLU A 221 18.78 34.18 9.38
N ASP A 222 19.00 34.95 8.31
CA ASP A 222 18.00 35.81 7.64
C ASP A 222 17.07 34.99 6.72
N SER A 223 16.48 33.94 7.30
CA SER A 223 15.57 33.04 6.60
C SER A 223 14.52 32.51 7.55
N GLN A 224 13.38 32.09 7.03
CA GLN A 224 12.40 31.31 7.77
C GLN A 224 12.46 29.86 7.29
N VAL A 225 12.71 28.93 8.23
CA VAL A 225 12.72 27.49 7.93
C VAL A 225 11.70 26.77 8.81
N ASP A 226 10.75 26.11 8.18
CA ASP A 226 9.80 25.20 8.83
C ASP A 226 10.13 23.76 8.41
N GLU A 227 9.63 22.78 9.16
CA GLU A 227 9.86 21.37 8.84
C GLU A 227 8.66 20.50 9.21
N TYR A 228 8.28 19.62 8.28
CA TYR A 228 7.38 18.51 8.56
C TYR A 228 8.18 17.35 9.16
N LEU A 229 7.81 16.96 10.38
CA LEU A 229 8.40 15.83 11.09
C LEU A 229 7.32 14.80 11.41
N THR A 230 7.57 13.56 11.01
CA THR A 230 6.69 12.41 11.28
C THR A 230 7.54 11.21 11.66
N GLU A 231 7.12 10.46 12.67
CA GLU A 231 7.69 9.14 12.98
C GLU A 231 6.58 8.10 13.00
N CYS A 232 6.47 7.36 11.89
CA CYS A 232 5.38 6.41 11.66
C CYS A 232 5.86 5.13 10.98
N GLY A 233 5.02 4.10 11.05
CA GLY A 233 5.22 2.81 10.41
C GLY A 233 3.88 2.14 10.12
N LEU A 234 3.90 1.15 9.23
CA LEU A 234 2.73 0.38 8.88
C LEU A 234 2.72 -0.96 9.64
N GLN A 235 1.68 -1.21 10.42
CA GLN A 235 1.39 -2.53 10.95
C GLN A 235 0.43 -3.23 9.98
N MET A 236 0.87 -4.35 9.44
CA MET A 236 0.04 -5.31 8.71
C MET A 236 -0.13 -6.57 9.55
N GLU A 237 -1.34 -7.09 9.62
CA GLU A 237 -1.67 -8.32 10.31
C GLU A 237 -1.92 -9.41 9.28
N GLN A 238 -1.44 -10.64 9.55
CA GLN A 238 -1.72 -11.82 8.73
C GLN A 238 -1.57 -11.61 7.21
N GLU A 239 -0.39 -11.95 6.68
CA GLU A 239 -0.11 -11.87 5.24
C GLU A 239 -1.16 -12.56 4.36
N GLN A 240 -1.76 -13.65 4.84
CA GLN A 240 -2.75 -14.46 4.14
C GLN A 240 -4.04 -13.72 3.76
N ARG A 241 -4.31 -12.55 4.38
CA ARG A 241 -5.46 -11.71 4.05
C ARG A 241 -5.22 -10.78 2.85
N HIS A 242 -4.01 -10.78 2.31
CA HIS A 242 -3.58 -9.88 1.26
C HIS A 242 -2.98 -10.68 0.11
N ALA A 243 -3.05 -10.14 -1.10
CA ALA A 243 -2.42 -10.73 -2.26
C ALA A 243 -1.86 -9.67 -3.20
N ILE A 244 -0.80 -10.02 -3.92
CA ILE A 244 -0.22 -9.21 -4.99
C ILE A 244 -0.43 -9.97 -6.29
N MET A 245 -0.72 -9.22 -7.36
CA MET A 245 -0.62 -9.73 -8.71
C MET A 245 0.22 -8.83 -9.60
N SER A 246 0.80 -9.41 -10.64
CA SER A 246 1.36 -8.65 -11.76
C SER A 246 0.82 -9.18 -13.08
N VAL A 247 0.50 -8.27 -13.98
CA VAL A 247 0.21 -8.59 -15.39
C VAL A 247 1.53 -8.81 -16.11
N GLY A 248 1.55 -9.73 -17.08
CA GLY A 248 2.65 -9.94 -18.00
C GLY A 248 3.09 -8.63 -18.64
N ALA A 249 4.36 -8.55 -19.04
CA ALA A 249 4.81 -7.41 -19.82
C ALA A 249 4.01 -7.38 -21.14
N LEU A 250 3.22 -6.33 -21.34
CA LEU A 250 2.64 -6.00 -22.65
C LEU A 250 3.76 -5.76 -23.68
#